data_AF-F2I9E1-F1
#
_entry.id   AF-F2I9E1-F1
#
_cell.length_a   1.000
_cell.length_b   1.000
_cell.length_c   1.000
_cell.angle_alpha   90.00
_cell.angle_beta   90.00
_cell.angle_gamma   90.00
#
_symmetry.space_group_name_H-M   'P 1'
#
loop_
_entity.id
_entity.type
_entity.pdbx_description
1 polymer ?
#
loop_
_entity_poly.entity_id
_entity_poly.type
_entity_poly.pdbx_seq_one_letter_code
_entity_poly.pdbx_strand_id
1 'polypeptide(L)'
;MLREKLVAIALTTLVFCSTVFAQGEEEKLLSFCQNFDSFELENGLNCLKPNSTKRITYHWDSKLERELVKGFFEQIIEFNIERNQEWNTGKPTIRKYEISLLKKKDGKIAYYKIIRFEEMEDDESVECTRTISQIFLKEESNNELKVLKASFQKTYHTPLDFNALFEAGIVYGTHCGFGGSEPEYRQKMNELVRSKNKDGLINWLKSPVAEIQLYAIDGILTLKESGIKFNRCIFKMIDAVSKKKGFAHSCGGCEYSNESISSLIESIKKHHTSQIKSINQVENE
;
A
#
# COMPACT_ATOMS: atom_id res chain seq x y z
N MET A 1 -48.27 10.96 -28.63
CA MET A 1 -48.47 9.52 -28.30
C MET A 1 -47.51 8.54 -28.99
N LEU A 2 -47.40 8.43 -30.33
CA LEU A 2 -46.45 7.47 -30.93
C LEU A 2 -44.96 7.86 -30.79
N ARG A 3 -44.66 9.17 -30.84
CA ARG A 3 -43.30 9.70 -30.70
C ARG A 3 -42.72 9.55 -29.28
N GLU A 4 -43.55 9.65 -28.24
CA GLU A 4 -43.09 9.56 -26.84
C GLU A 4 -42.73 8.12 -26.44
N LYS A 5 -43.41 7.11 -27.03
CA LYS A 5 -43.08 5.69 -26.79
C LYS A 5 -41.77 5.25 -27.45
N LEU A 6 -41.39 5.87 -28.59
CA LEU A 6 -40.13 5.57 -29.29
C LEU A 6 -38.91 6.14 -28.57
N VAL A 7 -39.02 7.33 -27.95
CA VAL A 7 -37.94 7.94 -27.17
C VAL A 7 -37.67 7.15 -25.89
N ALA A 8 -38.71 6.65 -25.22
CA ALA A 8 -38.55 5.84 -24.01
C ALA A 8 -37.83 4.50 -24.28
N ILE A 9 -38.14 3.82 -25.40
CA ILE A 9 -37.48 2.56 -25.78
C ILE A 9 -35.99 2.80 -26.10
N ALA A 10 -35.68 3.87 -26.84
CA ALA A 10 -34.31 4.21 -27.21
C ALA A 10 -33.44 4.57 -25.99
N LEU A 11 -34.00 5.30 -25.01
CA LEU A 11 -33.32 5.62 -23.75
C LEU A 11 -33.07 4.38 -22.88
N THR A 12 -34.04 3.45 -22.78
CA THR A 12 -33.81 2.19 -22.04
C THR A 12 -32.77 1.28 -22.71
N THR A 13 -32.68 1.25 -24.05
CA THR A 13 -31.63 0.47 -24.74
C THR A 13 -30.24 1.09 -24.60
N LEU A 14 -30.13 2.42 -24.49
CA LEU A 14 -28.83 3.08 -24.34
C LEU A 14 -28.23 2.84 -22.94
N VAL A 15 -29.07 2.82 -21.90
CA VAL A 15 -28.63 2.53 -20.52
C VAL A 15 -28.23 1.06 -20.35
N PHE A 16 -28.84 0.13 -21.09
CA PHE A 16 -28.49 -1.29 -21.03
C PHE A 16 -27.15 -1.63 -21.71
N CYS A 17 -26.71 -0.87 -22.72
CA CYS A 17 -25.44 -1.13 -23.39
C CYS A 17 -24.23 -0.75 -22.52
N SER A 18 -24.30 0.34 -21.74
CA SER A 18 -23.15 0.77 -20.94
C SER A 18 -22.86 -0.16 -19.75
N THR A 19 -23.88 -0.82 -19.19
CA THR A 19 -23.73 -1.78 -18.08
C THR A 19 -23.11 -3.10 -18.52
N VAL A 20 -23.47 -3.62 -19.70
CA VAL A 20 -22.97 -4.91 -20.20
C VAL A 20 -21.46 -4.88 -20.50
N PHE A 21 -20.94 -3.75 -21.01
CA PHE A 21 -19.50 -3.62 -21.27
C PHE A 21 -18.67 -3.47 -19.99
N ALA A 22 -19.19 -2.81 -18.94
CA ALA A 22 -18.48 -2.68 -17.67
C ALA A 22 -18.35 -4.03 -16.96
N GLN A 23 -19.41 -4.85 -17.02
CA GLN A 23 -19.41 -6.19 -16.43
C GLN A 23 -18.32 -7.10 -17.05
N GLY A 24 -18.05 -6.99 -18.36
CA GLY A 24 -17.02 -7.79 -19.02
C GLY A 24 -15.58 -7.50 -18.59
N GLU A 25 -15.26 -6.24 -18.23
CA GLU A 25 -13.92 -5.87 -17.75
C GLU A 25 -13.67 -6.43 -16.34
N GLU A 26 -14.67 -6.36 -15.46
CA GLU A 26 -14.59 -6.88 -14.10
C GLU A 26 -14.50 -8.40 -14.09
N GLU A 27 -15.33 -9.08 -14.87
CA GLU A 27 -15.25 -10.54 -15.02
C GLU A 27 -13.88 -10.96 -15.54
N LYS A 28 -13.29 -10.19 -16.46
CA LYS A 28 -11.94 -10.45 -16.97
C LYS A 28 -10.87 -10.22 -15.90
N LEU A 29 -10.95 -9.13 -15.13
CA LEU A 29 -10.02 -8.89 -14.04
C LEU A 29 -10.10 -9.98 -12.97
N LEU A 30 -11.33 -10.38 -12.61
CA LEU A 30 -11.58 -11.48 -11.68
C LEU A 30 -11.02 -12.79 -12.22
N SER A 31 -11.14 -13.04 -13.53
CA SER A 31 -10.61 -14.25 -14.17
C SER A 31 -9.10 -14.40 -13.98
N PHE A 32 -8.35 -13.30 -13.98
CA PHE A 32 -6.91 -13.33 -13.77
C PHE A 32 -6.51 -13.68 -12.31
N CYS A 33 -7.41 -13.47 -11.35
CA CYS A 33 -7.19 -13.83 -9.95
C CYS A 33 -7.67 -15.24 -9.58
N GLN A 34 -8.41 -15.93 -10.47
CA GLN A 34 -9.13 -17.17 -10.14
C GLN A 34 -8.19 -18.30 -9.68
N ASN A 35 -7.00 -18.39 -10.26
CA ASN A 35 -6.04 -19.46 -9.98
C ASN A 35 -5.12 -19.16 -8.78
N PHE A 36 -5.32 -18.03 -8.08
CA PHE A 36 -4.46 -17.59 -6.99
C PHE A 36 -2.97 -17.51 -7.37
N ASP A 37 -2.67 -17.02 -8.58
CA ASP A 37 -1.31 -16.81 -9.06
C ASP A 37 -1.15 -15.34 -9.49
N SER A 38 -0.25 -14.61 -8.83
CA SER A 38 0.00 -13.21 -9.13
C SER A 38 0.70 -13.02 -10.47
N PHE A 39 1.46 -14.00 -10.95
CA PHE A 39 2.06 -13.94 -12.28
C PHE A 39 0.98 -14.05 -13.35
N GLU A 40 -0.04 -14.88 -13.16
CA GLU A 40 -1.20 -14.90 -14.07
C GLU A 40 -1.95 -13.56 -14.07
N LEU A 41 -2.13 -12.94 -12.89
CA LEU A 41 -2.68 -11.60 -12.78
C LEU A 41 -1.86 -10.56 -13.56
N GLU A 42 -0.56 -10.46 -13.27
CA GLU A 42 0.34 -9.50 -13.92
C GLU A 42 0.42 -9.74 -15.44
N ASN A 43 0.47 -11.01 -15.87
CA ASN A 43 0.44 -11.37 -17.29
C ASN A 43 -0.90 -10.98 -17.93
N GLY A 44 -2.02 -11.23 -17.27
CA GLY A 44 -3.35 -10.84 -17.72
C GLY A 44 -3.47 -9.33 -17.92
N LEU A 45 -3.00 -8.54 -16.95
CA LEU A 45 -2.93 -7.08 -17.05
C LEU A 45 -2.00 -6.61 -18.18
N ASN A 46 -0.84 -7.25 -18.33
CA ASN A 46 0.09 -6.98 -19.43
C ASN A 46 -0.51 -7.29 -20.80
N CYS A 47 -1.37 -8.31 -20.92
CA CYS A 47 -2.09 -8.61 -22.15
C CYS A 47 -3.18 -7.56 -22.49
N LEU A 48 -3.63 -6.75 -21.53
CA LEU A 48 -4.59 -5.66 -21.80
C LEU A 48 -3.91 -4.42 -22.38
N LYS A 49 -2.69 -4.11 -21.97
CA LYS A 49 -1.96 -2.89 -22.40
C LYS A 49 -1.85 -2.74 -23.93
N PRO A 50 -1.49 -3.76 -24.72
CA PRO A 50 -1.45 -3.69 -26.19
C PRO A 50 -2.83 -3.49 -26.84
N ASN A 51 -3.92 -3.77 -26.14
CA ASN A 51 -5.29 -3.57 -26.65
C ASN A 51 -5.76 -2.12 -26.49
N SER A 52 -4.88 -1.22 -26.05
CA SER A 52 -5.17 0.20 -26.00
C SER A 52 -5.43 0.73 -27.41
N THR A 53 -6.46 1.56 -27.54
CA THR A 53 -6.89 2.21 -28.78
C THR A 53 -6.94 3.73 -28.55
N LYS A 54 -7.26 4.52 -29.58
CA LYS A 54 -7.52 5.96 -29.39
C LYS A 54 -8.66 6.25 -28.41
N ARG A 55 -9.61 5.31 -28.27
CA ARG A 55 -10.81 5.45 -27.42
C ARG A 55 -10.65 4.90 -26.01
N ILE A 56 -9.74 3.94 -25.81
CA ILE A 56 -9.59 3.23 -24.53
C ILE A 56 -8.11 2.99 -24.27
N THR A 57 -7.60 3.44 -23.15
CA THR A 57 -6.23 3.20 -22.70
C THR A 57 -6.24 2.32 -21.46
N TYR A 58 -5.42 1.28 -21.46
CA TYR A 58 -5.19 0.42 -20.30
C TYR A 58 -3.81 0.73 -19.71
N HIS A 59 -3.77 1.04 -18.43
CA HIS A 59 -2.53 1.26 -17.70
C HIS A 59 -2.56 0.54 -16.36
N TRP A 60 -1.44 -0.02 -15.93
CA TRP A 60 -1.31 -0.53 -14.57
C TRP A 60 0.09 -0.28 -14.03
N ASP A 61 0.18 -0.10 -12.72
CA ASP A 61 1.43 -0.05 -11.98
C ASP A 61 1.29 -0.67 -10.58
N SER A 62 2.44 -1.02 -9.99
CA SER A 62 2.50 -1.51 -8.61
C SER A 62 2.84 -0.33 -7.69
N LYS A 63 1.87 0.15 -6.92
CA LYS A 63 2.04 1.28 -5.98
C LYS A 63 2.84 0.91 -4.76
N LEU A 64 2.69 -0.33 -4.31
CA LEU A 64 3.35 -0.88 -3.14
C LEU A 64 3.76 -2.31 -3.42
N GLU A 65 4.98 -2.70 -3.07
CA GLU A 65 5.39 -4.11 -2.96
C GLU A 65 6.46 -4.25 -1.88
N ARG A 66 6.13 -4.98 -0.81
CA ARG A 66 7.05 -5.17 0.32
C ARG A 66 6.77 -6.42 1.13
N GLU A 67 7.82 -6.93 1.76
CA GLU A 67 7.77 -8.15 2.56
C GLU A 67 7.17 -7.88 3.95
N LEU A 68 6.12 -8.63 4.31
CA LEU A 68 5.51 -8.58 5.64
C LEU A 68 6.30 -9.42 6.64
N VAL A 69 6.61 -10.65 6.22
CA VAL A 69 7.46 -11.65 6.88
C VAL A 69 8.15 -12.46 5.81
N LYS A 70 9.25 -13.14 6.18
CA LYS A 70 10.08 -13.92 5.26
C LYS A 70 9.24 -14.75 4.27
N GLY A 71 9.31 -14.39 2.99
CA GLY A 71 8.68 -15.10 1.88
C GLY A 71 7.26 -14.64 1.52
N PHE A 72 6.64 -13.76 2.32
CA PHE A 72 5.31 -13.21 2.07
C PHE A 72 5.36 -11.70 1.88
N PHE A 73 4.68 -11.24 0.85
CA PHE A 73 4.65 -9.86 0.39
C PHE A 73 3.22 -9.34 0.41
N GLU A 74 3.07 -8.08 0.76
CA GLU A 74 1.89 -7.31 0.37
C GLU A 74 2.19 -6.52 -0.90
N GLN A 75 1.20 -6.38 -1.76
CA GLN A 75 1.28 -5.61 -2.99
C GLN A 75 -0.02 -4.86 -3.21
N ILE A 76 0.08 -3.63 -3.72
CA ILE A 76 -1.05 -2.85 -4.22
C ILE A 76 -0.80 -2.59 -5.69
N ILE A 77 -1.68 -3.13 -6.53
CA ILE A 77 -1.68 -2.87 -7.97
C ILE A 77 -2.79 -1.88 -8.26
N GLU A 78 -2.46 -0.82 -8.99
CA GLU A 78 -3.42 0.11 -9.55
C GLU A 78 -3.60 -0.20 -11.03
N PHE A 79 -4.84 -0.41 -11.45
CA PHE A 79 -5.22 -0.66 -12.83
C PHE A 79 -6.24 0.37 -13.29
N ASN A 80 -5.88 1.16 -14.28
CA ASN A 80 -6.67 2.25 -14.82
C ASN A 80 -7.16 1.92 -16.23
N ILE A 81 -8.44 2.17 -16.46
CA ILE A 81 -9.09 2.14 -17.77
C ILE A 81 -9.57 3.55 -18.07
N GLU A 82 -8.90 4.22 -19.00
CA GLU A 82 -9.27 5.56 -19.43
C GLU A 82 -10.05 5.47 -20.75
N ARG A 83 -11.25 6.05 -20.79
CA ARG A 83 -12.07 6.10 -22.00
C ARG A 83 -12.13 7.53 -22.54
N ASN A 84 -11.50 7.73 -23.69
CA ASN A 84 -11.54 8.98 -24.42
C ASN A 84 -12.87 9.07 -25.18
N GLN A 85 -13.67 10.08 -24.85
CA GLN A 85 -14.87 10.37 -25.63
C GLN A 85 -14.46 10.95 -26.98
N GLU A 86 -15.01 10.37 -28.04
CA GLU A 86 -14.78 10.85 -29.39
C GLU A 86 -15.72 12.04 -29.64
N TRP A 87 -15.14 13.19 -30.02
CA TRP A 87 -15.80 14.41 -30.53
C TRP A 87 -16.45 15.34 -29.47
N ASN A 88 -15.66 16.33 -29.04
CA ASN A 88 -16.00 17.72 -28.68
C ASN A 88 -16.82 18.12 -27.44
N THR A 89 -17.21 17.27 -26.48
CA THR A 89 -17.83 17.82 -25.24
C THR A 89 -17.52 17.14 -23.91
N GLY A 90 -16.97 15.92 -23.86
CA GLY A 90 -16.80 15.20 -22.58
C GLY A 90 -15.35 15.06 -22.13
N LYS A 91 -15.13 15.21 -20.81
CA LYS A 91 -13.89 14.80 -20.14
C LYS A 91 -13.71 13.27 -20.21
N PRO A 92 -12.48 12.75 -20.22
CA PRO A 92 -12.25 11.31 -20.22
C PRO A 92 -12.87 10.67 -18.98
N THR A 93 -13.51 9.51 -19.13
CA THR A 93 -13.98 8.72 -17.99
C THR A 93 -12.84 7.81 -17.55
N ILE A 94 -12.35 8.00 -16.32
CA ILE A 94 -11.33 7.14 -15.72
C ILE A 94 -12.01 6.18 -14.76
N ARG A 95 -11.87 4.88 -15.05
CA ARG A 95 -12.21 3.82 -14.10
C ARG A 95 -10.94 3.25 -13.52
N LYS A 96 -10.82 3.30 -12.20
CA LYS A 96 -9.65 2.84 -11.47
C LYS A 96 -10.00 1.62 -10.63
N TYR A 97 -9.13 0.63 -10.66
CA TYR A 97 -9.19 -0.55 -9.82
C TYR A 97 -7.94 -0.62 -8.96
N GLU A 98 -8.12 -0.88 -7.68
CA GLU A 98 -7.04 -1.19 -6.76
C GLU A 98 -7.14 -2.65 -6.35
N ILE A 99 -6.05 -3.37 -6.56
CA ILE A 99 -5.96 -4.80 -6.31
C ILE A 99 -4.91 -4.99 -5.22
N SER A 100 -5.40 -5.27 -4.01
CA SER A 100 -4.57 -5.53 -2.84
C SER A 100 -4.29 -7.03 -2.74
N LEU A 101 -3.02 -7.44 -2.71
CA LEU A 101 -2.59 -8.84 -2.70
C LEU A 101 -1.71 -9.16 -1.49
N LEU A 102 -1.97 -10.29 -0.84
CA LEU A 102 -0.94 -10.97 -0.06
C LEU A 102 -0.45 -12.16 -0.88
N LYS A 103 0.83 -12.18 -1.23
CA LYS A 103 1.41 -13.22 -2.10
C LYS A 103 2.72 -13.74 -1.55
N LYS A 104 3.10 -14.94 -1.99
CA LYS A 104 4.45 -15.46 -1.80
C LYS A 104 5.36 -15.02 -2.93
N LYS A 105 6.67 -15.13 -2.69
CA LYS A 105 7.68 -14.86 -3.71
C LYS A 105 7.53 -15.72 -4.98
N ASP A 106 6.95 -16.91 -4.85
CA ASP A 106 6.67 -17.84 -5.96
C ASP A 106 5.36 -17.52 -6.70
N GLY A 107 4.74 -16.36 -6.43
CA GLY A 107 3.53 -15.89 -7.10
C GLY A 107 2.22 -16.36 -6.46
N LYS A 108 2.25 -17.34 -5.56
CA LYS A 108 1.01 -17.86 -4.94
C LYS A 108 0.33 -16.79 -4.08
N ILE A 109 -0.90 -16.46 -4.43
CA ILE A 109 -1.74 -15.49 -3.72
C ILE A 109 -2.34 -16.18 -2.49
N ALA A 110 -2.13 -15.62 -1.31
CA ALA A 110 -2.76 -16.01 -0.05
C ALA A 110 -4.10 -15.27 0.19
N TYR A 111 -4.19 -14.03 -0.29
CA TYR A 111 -5.36 -13.16 -0.14
C TYR A 111 -5.37 -12.15 -1.28
N TYR A 112 -6.56 -11.78 -1.75
CA TYR A 112 -6.72 -10.60 -2.59
C TYR A 112 -8.04 -9.87 -2.35
N LYS A 113 -8.02 -8.57 -2.60
CA LYS A 113 -9.17 -7.65 -2.56
C LYS A 113 -9.13 -6.77 -3.79
N ILE A 114 -10.28 -6.60 -4.46
CA ILE A 114 -10.41 -5.69 -5.59
C ILE A 114 -11.43 -4.61 -5.23
N ILE A 115 -10.98 -3.36 -5.28
CA ILE A 115 -11.80 -2.17 -5.08
C ILE A 115 -11.87 -1.42 -6.40
N ARG A 116 -13.08 -1.03 -6.81
CA ARG A 116 -13.28 -0.11 -7.93
C ARG A 116 -13.60 1.28 -7.43
N PHE A 117 -12.94 2.25 -8.05
CA PHE A 117 -13.16 3.66 -7.95
C PHE A 117 -13.73 4.17 -9.27
N GLU A 118 -14.89 4.80 -9.19
CA GLU A 118 -15.47 5.57 -10.28
C GLU A 118 -15.44 7.04 -9.88
N GLU A 119 -14.74 7.82 -10.69
CA GLU A 119 -14.70 9.28 -10.58
C GLU A 119 -15.66 9.84 -11.62
N MET A 120 -16.69 10.55 -11.16
CA MET A 120 -17.56 11.34 -12.00
C MET A 120 -17.23 12.80 -11.74
N GLU A 121 -16.66 13.46 -12.75
CA GLU A 121 -16.61 14.93 -12.75
C GLU A 121 -18.03 15.42 -13.06
N ASP A 122 -18.65 16.04 -12.07
CA ASP A 122 -19.93 16.73 -12.23
C ASP A 122 -19.66 18.05 -12.98
N ASP A 123 -20.39 18.30 -14.07
CA ASP A 123 -20.20 19.48 -14.92
C ASP A 123 -20.54 20.79 -14.18
N GLU A 124 -21.31 20.72 -13.08
CA GLU A 124 -21.78 21.89 -12.33
C GLU A 124 -21.15 22.05 -10.93
N SER A 125 -20.42 21.05 -10.41
CA SER A 125 -19.80 21.13 -9.09
C SER A 125 -18.29 20.89 -9.11
N VAL A 126 -17.57 21.64 -8.26
CA VAL A 126 -16.13 21.45 -8.02
C VAL A 126 -15.86 20.16 -7.22
N GLU A 127 -16.91 19.48 -6.77
CA GLU A 127 -16.83 18.27 -5.96
C GLU A 127 -16.81 17.01 -6.83
N CYS A 128 -15.67 16.34 -6.85
CA CYS A 128 -15.52 15.04 -7.48
C CYS A 128 -16.22 13.99 -6.62
N THR A 129 -17.28 13.35 -7.13
CA THR A 129 -17.95 12.27 -6.41
C THR A 129 -17.22 10.96 -6.66
N ARG A 130 -16.68 10.36 -5.58
CA ARG A 130 -15.93 9.09 -5.65
C ARG A 130 -16.80 7.96 -5.13
N THR A 131 -17.24 7.08 -6.03
CA THR A 131 -17.94 5.85 -5.61
C THR A 131 -16.92 4.75 -5.38
N ILE A 132 -16.93 4.17 -4.17
CA ILE A 132 -16.08 3.04 -3.79
C ILE A 132 -16.94 1.78 -3.75
N SER A 133 -16.57 0.78 -4.56
CA SER A 133 -17.26 -0.51 -4.57
C SER A 133 -16.26 -1.64 -4.36
N GLN A 134 -16.47 -2.46 -3.33
CA GLN A 134 -15.72 -3.70 -3.15
C GLN A 134 -16.33 -4.75 -4.07
N ILE A 135 -15.58 -5.16 -5.10
CA ILE A 135 -16.06 -6.11 -6.09
C ILE A 135 -15.90 -7.54 -5.59
N PHE A 136 -14.78 -7.82 -4.90
CA PHE A 136 -14.45 -9.18 -4.53
C PHE A 136 -13.52 -9.26 -3.33
N LEU A 137 -13.78 -10.24 -2.46
CA LEU A 137 -12.98 -10.57 -1.29
C LEU A 137 -12.93 -12.09 -1.15
N LYS A 138 -11.72 -12.66 -1.07
CA LYS A 138 -11.54 -14.09 -0.78
C LYS A 138 -10.57 -14.26 0.37
N GLU A 139 -11.15 -14.27 1.57
CA GLU A 139 -10.45 -14.38 2.85
C GLU A 139 -10.30 -15.83 3.33
N GLU A 140 -11.14 -16.73 2.87
CA GLU A 140 -11.21 -18.07 3.45
C GLU A 140 -10.89 -19.14 2.42
N SER A 141 -9.73 -19.80 2.58
CA SER A 141 -9.58 -21.27 2.51
C SER A 141 -8.22 -21.77 2.03
N ASN A 142 -7.30 -20.92 1.56
CA ASN A 142 -6.02 -21.45 1.08
C ASN A 142 -5.00 -21.66 2.21
N ASN A 143 -4.17 -22.68 2.05
CA ASN A 143 -3.13 -23.04 3.01
C ASN A 143 -2.12 -21.90 3.26
N GLU A 144 -1.88 -21.07 2.25
CA GLU A 144 -0.88 -20.00 2.30
C GLU A 144 -1.27 -18.88 3.27
N LEU A 145 -2.56 -18.53 3.39
CA LEU A 145 -3.01 -17.55 4.37
C LEU A 145 -2.80 -18.02 5.82
N LYS A 146 -3.01 -19.33 6.07
CA LYS A 146 -2.74 -19.93 7.39
C LYS A 146 -1.25 -19.88 7.72
N VAL A 147 -0.40 -20.21 6.74
CA VAL A 147 1.05 -20.15 6.87
C VAL A 147 1.52 -18.71 7.11
N LEU A 148 0.95 -17.72 6.41
CA LEU A 148 1.22 -16.30 6.63
C LEU A 148 0.86 -15.87 8.06
N LYS A 149 -0.38 -16.10 8.50
CA LYS A 149 -0.83 -15.75 9.86
C LYS A 149 0.07 -16.36 10.94
N ALA A 150 0.42 -17.64 10.80
CA ALA A 150 1.32 -18.32 11.72
C ALA A 150 2.76 -17.75 11.69
N SER A 151 3.28 -17.43 10.50
CA SER A 151 4.63 -16.86 10.32
C SER A 151 4.72 -15.44 10.89
N PHE A 152 3.67 -14.64 10.72
CA PHE A 152 3.55 -13.30 11.31
C PHE A 152 3.51 -13.37 12.83
N GLN A 153 2.61 -14.20 13.39
CA GLN A 153 2.52 -14.44 14.84
C GLN A 153 3.85 -14.92 15.43
N LYS A 154 4.56 -15.81 14.74
CA LYS A 154 5.86 -16.31 15.20
C LYS A 154 6.94 -15.23 15.20
N THR A 155 6.94 -14.35 14.18
CA THR A 155 7.95 -13.29 14.03
C THR A 155 7.72 -12.14 15.00
N TYR A 156 6.48 -11.66 15.13
CA TYR A 156 6.15 -10.44 15.87
C TYR A 156 5.41 -10.68 17.18
N HIS A 157 5.10 -11.93 17.53
CA HIS A 157 4.38 -12.29 18.74
C HIS A 157 3.02 -11.58 18.87
N THR A 158 2.36 -11.31 17.75
CA THR A 158 1.00 -10.74 17.68
C THR A 158 0.28 -11.25 16.44
N PRO A 159 -1.07 -11.37 16.45
CA PRO A 159 -1.82 -11.74 15.27
C PRO A 159 -1.63 -10.72 14.16
N LEU A 160 -1.72 -11.16 12.91
CA LEU A 160 -1.73 -10.26 11.76
C LEU A 160 -3.02 -9.43 11.77
N ASP A 161 -2.88 -8.11 11.85
CA ASP A 161 -3.98 -7.17 11.74
C ASP A 161 -4.25 -6.82 10.26
N PHE A 162 -5.38 -7.27 9.74
CA PHE A 162 -5.75 -7.05 8.34
C PHE A 162 -6.21 -5.62 8.07
N ASN A 163 -6.66 -4.89 9.08
CA ASN A 163 -7.10 -3.51 8.91
C ASN A 163 -5.93 -2.55 8.72
N ALA A 164 -4.74 -2.93 9.19
CA ALA A 164 -3.51 -2.18 9.02
C ALA A 164 -2.72 -2.56 7.75
N LEU A 165 -3.17 -3.56 6.99
CA LEU A 165 -2.53 -3.94 5.73
C LEU A 165 -2.82 -2.94 4.62
N PHE A 166 -1.95 -2.91 3.60
CA PHE A 166 -2.13 -2.06 2.42
C PHE A 166 -2.17 -0.56 2.72
N GLU A 167 -1.64 -0.14 3.86
CA GLU A 167 -1.47 1.26 4.20
C GLU A 167 -0.29 1.85 3.42
N ALA A 168 -0.60 2.75 2.48
CA ALA A 168 0.34 3.44 1.59
C ALA A 168 0.39 4.96 1.84
N GLY A 169 -0.46 5.50 2.72
CA GLY A 169 -0.48 6.93 3.05
C GLY A 169 0.57 7.35 4.08
N ILE A 170 1.22 6.39 4.74
CA ILE A 170 2.26 6.67 5.73
C ILE A 170 3.60 6.82 5.05
N VAL A 171 4.31 7.91 5.37
CA VAL A 171 5.64 8.21 4.86
C VAL A 171 6.63 8.22 6.01
N TYR A 172 7.77 7.53 5.85
CA TYR A 172 8.88 7.58 6.79
C TYR A 172 9.85 8.72 6.46
N GLY A 173 10.14 9.57 7.44
CA GLY A 173 11.08 10.69 7.29
C GLY A 173 11.24 11.47 8.59
N THR A 174 12.30 12.27 8.67
CA THR A 174 12.50 13.22 9.77
C THR A 174 11.77 14.54 9.51
N HIS A 175 11.88 15.06 8.29
CA HIS A 175 11.25 16.30 7.83
C HIS A 175 10.84 16.15 6.37
N CYS A 176 9.66 16.67 6.03
CA CYS A 176 9.03 16.49 4.72
C CYS A 176 8.35 17.74 4.17
N GLY A 177 8.44 17.89 2.85
CA GLY A 177 7.78 18.94 2.08
C GLY A 177 8.48 20.29 2.14
N PHE A 178 7.89 21.27 1.46
CA PHE A 178 8.38 22.65 1.44
C PHE A 178 8.24 23.25 2.85
N GLY A 179 9.37 23.54 3.49
CA GLY A 179 9.43 24.00 4.89
C GLY A 179 9.79 22.91 5.91
N GLY A 180 9.94 21.65 5.48
CA GLY A 180 10.47 20.58 6.32
C GLY A 180 9.57 20.23 7.51
N SER A 181 8.26 20.14 7.31
CA SER A 181 7.34 19.72 8.38
C SER A 181 7.61 18.28 8.81
N GLU A 182 7.59 17.99 10.11
CA GLU A 182 7.70 16.61 10.59
C GLU A 182 6.47 15.80 10.15
N PRO A 183 6.64 14.62 9.52
CA PRO A 183 5.52 13.72 9.25
C PRO A 183 4.74 13.37 10.52
N GLU A 184 3.44 13.11 10.42
CA GLU A 184 2.57 12.81 11.57
C GLU A 184 3.15 11.69 12.47
N TYR A 185 3.63 10.60 11.86
CA TYR A 185 4.19 9.47 12.59
C TYR A 185 5.57 9.77 13.21
N ARG A 186 6.33 10.74 12.68
CA ARG A 186 7.53 11.27 13.33
C ARG A 186 7.18 11.95 14.64
N GLN A 187 6.18 12.83 14.63
CA GLN A 187 5.71 13.55 15.81
C GLN A 187 5.23 12.57 16.90
N LYS A 188 4.37 11.60 16.50
CA LYS A 188 3.90 10.55 17.41
C LYS A 188 5.05 9.68 17.96
N MET A 189 6.06 9.36 17.15
CA MET A 189 7.26 8.64 17.60
C MET A 189 8.03 9.46 18.65
N ASN A 190 8.26 10.76 18.38
CA ASN A 190 8.93 11.69 19.28
C ASN A 190 8.19 11.78 20.64
N GLU A 191 6.86 11.76 20.63
CA GLU A 191 6.04 11.72 21.85
C GLU A 191 6.26 10.43 22.65
N LEU A 192 6.31 9.27 21.99
CA LEU A 192 6.61 7.99 22.64
C LEU A 192 8.02 7.97 23.25
N VAL A 193 9.01 8.54 22.55
CA VAL A 193 10.38 8.67 23.06
C VAL A 193 10.42 9.61 24.27
N ARG A 194 9.82 10.80 24.17
CA ARG A 194 9.79 11.79 25.26
C ARG A 194 9.11 11.25 26.52
N SER A 195 8.03 10.49 26.35
CA SER A 195 7.32 9.83 27.44
C SER A 195 7.96 8.51 27.91
N LYS A 196 9.08 8.09 27.30
CA LYS A 196 9.76 6.81 27.56
C LYS A 196 8.82 5.60 27.41
N ASN A 197 7.82 5.71 26.54
CA ASN A 197 6.79 4.70 26.35
C ASN A 197 7.31 3.53 25.49
N LYS A 198 7.99 2.59 26.16
CA LYS A 198 8.54 1.38 25.54
C LYS A 198 7.46 0.52 24.90
N ASP A 199 6.32 0.36 25.56
CA ASP A 199 5.27 -0.55 25.11
C ASP A 199 4.61 -0.03 23.84
N GLY A 200 4.44 1.29 23.70
CA GLY A 200 3.98 1.92 22.47
C GLY A 200 4.91 1.65 21.28
N LEU A 201 6.22 1.86 21.46
CA LEU A 201 7.21 1.57 20.42
C LEU A 201 7.29 0.07 20.08
N ILE A 202 7.19 -0.80 21.08
CA ILE A 202 7.14 -2.25 20.84
C ILE A 202 5.87 -2.63 20.08
N ASN A 203 4.74 -2.01 20.37
CA ASN A 203 3.50 -2.24 19.63
C ASN A 203 3.61 -1.79 18.17
N TRP A 204 4.23 -0.63 17.92
CA TRP A 204 4.52 -0.16 16.57
C TRP A 204 5.47 -1.09 15.81
N LEU A 205 6.49 -1.64 16.47
CA LEU A 205 7.41 -2.62 15.85
C LEU A 205 6.68 -3.89 15.39
N LYS A 206 5.56 -4.24 16.03
CA LYS A 206 4.73 -5.40 15.68
C LYS A 206 3.71 -5.11 14.57
N SER A 207 3.56 -3.85 14.13
CA SER A 207 2.68 -3.46 13.04
C SER A 207 3.06 -4.18 11.74
N PRO A 208 2.09 -4.52 10.86
CA PRO A 208 2.41 -4.99 9.52
C PRO A 208 2.97 -3.88 8.61
N VAL A 209 2.74 -2.60 8.93
CA VAL A 209 3.14 -1.45 8.12
C VAL A 209 4.62 -1.13 8.30
N ALA A 210 5.39 -1.16 7.20
CA ALA A 210 6.84 -0.99 7.24
C ALA A 210 7.27 0.38 7.79
N GLU A 211 6.60 1.48 7.42
CA GLU A 211 6.95 2.83 7.88
C GLU A 211 6.77 2.98 9.39
N ILE A 212 5.69 2.41 9.95
CA ILE A 212 5.48 2.38 11.40
C ILE A 212 6.59 1.58 12.09
N GLN A 213 7.00 0.45 11.51
CA GLN A 213 8.12 -0.34 12.03
C GLN A 213 9.45 0.44 11.97
N LEU A 214 9.70 1.22 10.92
CA LEU A 214 10.88 2.07 10.80
C LEU A 214 10.92 3.13 11.91
N TYR A 215 9.81 3.83 12.15
CA TYR A 215 9.69 4.77 13.27
C TYR A 215 9.88 4.09 14.63
N ALA A 216 9.34 2.87 14.80
CA ALA A 216 9.55 2.10 16.02
C ALA A 216 11.02 1.77 16.25
N ILE A 217 11.74 1.35 15.20
CA ILE A 217 13.18 1.03 15.28
C ILE A 217 13.97 2.27 15.69
N ASP A 218 13.74 3.42 15.05
CA ASP A 218 14.37 4.70 15.38
C ASP A 218 14.14 5.04 16.87
N GLY A 219 12.88 5.12 17.30
CA GLY A 219 12.55 5.45 18.69
C GLY A 219 13.09 4.45 19.72
N ILE A 220 13.11 3.15 19.41
CA ILE A 220 13.72 2.13 20.30
C ILE A 220 15.22 2.37 20.45
N LEU A 221 15.92 2.70 19.36
CA LEU A 221 17.35 2.99 19.40
C LEU A 221 17.63 4.30 20.14
N THR A 222 16.82 5.35 19.96
CA THR A 222 16.90 6.58 20.76
C THR A 222 16.76 6.29 22.26
N LEU A 223 15.73 5.52 22.65
CA LEU A 223 15.53 5.18 24.06
C LEU A 223 16.68 4.32 24.61
N LYS A 224 17.22 3.41 23.80
CA LYS A 224 18.38 2.60 24.18
C LYS A 224 19.61 3.46 24.48
N GLU A 225 19.88 4.47 23.68
CA GLU A 225 20.99 5.43 23.89
C GLU A 225 20.82 6.24 25.16
N SER A 226 19.57 6.56 25.53
CA SER A 226 19.25 7.20 26.82
C SER A 226 19.34 6.24 28.04
N GLY A 227 19.84 5.01 27.86
CA GLY A 227 20.04 4.02 28.91
C GLY A 227 18.85 3.08 29.16
N ILE A 228 17.77 3.18 28.38
CA ILE A 228 16.61 2.28 28.53
C ILE A 228 16.92 0.89 27.96
N LYS A 229 16.74 -0.14 28.80
CA LYS A 229 17.02 -1.52 28.42
C LYS A 229 15.84 -2.16 27.67
N PHE A 230 16.13 -2.79 26.54
CA PHE A 230 15.22 -3.66 25.79
C PHE A 230 15.71 -5.11 25.83
N ASN A 231 14.80 -6.07 25.80
CA ASN A 231 15.15 -7.49 25.83
C ASN A 231 15.64 -7.99 24.46
N ARG A 232 16.25 -9.18 24.45
CA ARG A 232 16.78 -9.81 23.22
C ARG A 232 15.70 -10.11 22.17
N CYS A 233 14.45 -10.36 22.57
CA CYS A 233 13.36 -10.64 21.64
C CYS A 233 13.03 -9.41 20.78
N ILE A 234 13.09 -8.20 21.36
CA ILE A 234 12.91 -6.95 20.60
C ILE A 234 13.96 -6.82 19.50
N PHE A 235 15.24 -7.05 19.82
CA PHE A 235 16.31 -6.97 18.83
C PHE A 235 16.22 -8.05 17.74
N LYS A 236 15.64 -9.22 18.03
CA LYS A 236 15.32 -10.22 17.01
C LYS A 236 14.22 -9.75 16.06
N MET A 237 13.22 -9.03 16.54
CA MET A 237 12.21 -8.41 15.67
C MET A 237 12.82 -7.32 14.79
N ILE A 238 13.66 -6.45 15.35
CA ILE A 238 14.41 -5.45 14.57
C ILE A 238 15.27 -6.11 13.48
N ASP A 239 15.96 -7.20 13.81
CA ASP A 239 16.73 -7.98 12.83
C ASP A 239 15.83 -8.56 11.72
N ALA A 240 14.64 -9.06 12.07
CA ALA A 240 13.67 -9.54 11.08
C ALA A 240 13.19 -8.42 10.14
N VAL A 241 12.86 -7.23 10.67
CA VAL A 241 12.47 -6.06 9.86
C VAL A 241 13.64 -5.61 8.97
N SER A 242 14.87 -5.62 9.49
CA SER A 242 16.07 -5.21 8.71
C SER A 242 16.39 -6.10 7.51
N LYS A 243 15.82 -7.32 7.47
CA LYS A 243 15.99 -8.28 6.38
C LYS A 243 14.83 -8.28 5.40
N LYS A 244 13.80 -7.47 5.64
CA LYS A 244 12.66 -7.34 4.73
C LYS A 244 13.10 -6.84 3.36
N LYS A 245 12.46 -7.37 2.33
CA LYS A 245 12.58 -6.91 0.95
C LYS A 245 11.48 -5.91 0.59
N GLY A 246 11.73 -5.17 -0.48
CA GLY A 246 10.81 -4.16 -1.01
C GLY A 246 11.09 -2.77 -0.45
N PHE A 247 10.11 -1.90 -0.63
CA PHE A 247 10.26 -0.47 -0.42
C PHE A 247 9.29 0.03 0.65
N ALA A 248 9.69 1.10 1.32
CA ALA A 248 8.82 1.92 2.15
C ALA A 248 8.71 3.30 1.49
N HIS A 249 7.56 3.92 1.65
CA HIS A 249 7.41 5.33 1.29
C HIS A 249 8.27 6.14 2.24
N SER A 250 9.19 6.90 1.68
CA SER A 250 10.11 7.73 2.44
C SER A 250 10.10 9.16 1.93
N CYS A 251 10.66 10.04 2.74
CA CYS A 251 10.88 11.40 2.33
C CYS A 251 12.13 11.97 2.99
N GLY A 252 12.92 12.66 2.18
CA GLY A 252 14.17 13.31 2.56
C GLY A 252 14.15 14.77 2.15
N GLY A 253 13.58 15.63 3.01
CA GLY A 253 13.44 17.06 2.70
C GLY A 253 12.22 17.32 1.80
N CYS A 254 12.44 17.83 0.59
CA CYS A 254 11.34 18.25 -0.30
C CYS A 254 10.80 17.11 -1.20
N GLU A 255 11.45 15.96 -1.23
CA GLU A 255 11.14 14.89 -2.18
C GLU A 255 10.55 13.67 -1.46
N TYR A 256 9.43 13.17 -2.01
CA TYR A 256 8.85 11.88 -1.67
C TYR A 256 9.42 10.82 -2.60
N SER A 257 9.81 9.67 -2.05
CA SER A 257 10.37 8.58 -2.83
C SER A 257 10.05 7.22 -2.22
N ASN A 258 10.42 6.16 -2.94
CA ASN A 258 10.37 4.79 -2.43
C ASN A 258 11.81 4.34 -2.16
N GLU A 259 12.14 4.14 -0.90
CA GLU A 259 13.46 3.67 -0.50
C GLU A 259 13.41 2.23 0.00
N SER A 260 14.49 1.47 -0.23
CA SER A 260 14.55 0.10 0.27
C SER A 260 14.52 0.09 1.80
N ILE A 261 13.70 -0.80 2.37
CA ILE A 261 13.54 -0.92 3.83
C ILE A 261 14.90 -1.16 4.51
N SER A 262 15.76 -1.99 3.90
CA SER A 262 17.10 -2.27 4.42
C SER A 262 17.99 -1.03 4.47
N SER A 263 17.98 -0.19 3.43
CA SER A 263 18.80 1.03 3.38
C SER A 263 18.34 2.05 4.41
N LEU A 264 17.02 2.24 4.57
CA LEU A 264 16.46 3.11 5.61
C LEU A 264 16.92 2.67 7.02
N ILE A 265 16.90 1.37 7.30
CA ILE A 265 17.34 0.83 8.60
C ILE A 265 18.84 0.98 8.81
N GLU A 266 19.66 0.83 7.76
CA GLU A 266 21.09 1.11 7.83
C GLU A 266 21.35 2.58 8.16
N SER A 267 20.62 3.50 7.52
CA SER A 267 20.69 4.93 7.80
C SER A 267 20.31 5.26 9.24
N ILE A 268 19.21 4.67 9.76
CA ILE A 268 18.82 4.79 11.17
C ILE A 268 19.96 4.32 12.08
N LYS A 269 20.48 3.10 11.88
CA LYS A 269 21.55 2.53 12.71
C LYS A 269 22.84 3.37 12.67
N LYS A 270 23.18 3.93 11.51
CA LYS A 270 24.35 4.80 11.33
C LYS A 270 24.20 6.09 12.13
N HIS A 271 23.02 6.72 12.09
CA HIS A 271 22.73 7.93 12.86
C HIS A 271 22.99 7.74 14.36
N HIS A 272 22.48 6.64 14.92
CA HIS A 272 22.67 6.27 16.32
C HIS A 272 24.14 5.94 16.65
N THR A 273 24.83 5.18 15.79
CA THR A 273 26.24 4.84 16.01
C THR A 273 27.15 6.09 16.01
N SER A 274 26.85 7.10 15.19
CA SER A 274 27.65 8.34 15.15
C SER A 274 27.48 9.19 16.41
N GLN A 275 26.29 9.25 17.00
CA GLN A 275 26.04 10.06 18.20
C GLN A 275 26.80 9.54 19.42
N ILE A 276 26.92 8.22 19.55
CA ILE A 276 27.71 7.60 20.64
C ILE A 276 29.19 7.98 20.54
N LYS A 277 29.74 8.07 19.31
CA LYS A 277 31.15 8.45 19.12
C LYS A 277 31.42 9.91 19.49
N SER A 278 30.51 10.83 19.16
CA SER A 278 30.66 12.25 19.49
C SER A 278 30.56 12.53 20.99
N ILE A 279 29.69 11.83 21.72
CA ILE A 279 29.57 12.00 23.18
C ILE A 279 30.86 11.55 23.89
N ASN A 280 31.42 10.40 23.50
CA ASN A 280 32.65 9.88 24.10
C ASN A 280 33.90 10.72 23.79
N GLN A 281 33.88 11.57 22.75
CA GLN A 281 34.99 12.48 22.47
C GLN A 281 34.96 13.73 23.38
N VAL A 282 33.76 14.22 23.74
CA VAL A 282 33.59 15.38 24.63
C VAL A 282 33.91 15.02 26.09
N GLU A 283 33.72 13.78 26.51
CA GLU A 283 34.03 13.34 27.89
C GLU A 283 35.53 13.03 28.14
N ASN A 284 36.36 13.04 27.08
CA ASN A 284 37.80 12.77 27.17
C ASN A 284 38.69 14.00 26.88
N GLU A 285 38.09 15.19 26.79
CA GLU A 285 38.76 16.50 26.75
C GLU A 285 38.56 17.24 28.09
#